data_AF-A0A3D9BND2-F1
#
_entry.id   AF-A0A3D9BND2-F1
#
_cell.length_a   1.000
_cell.length_b   1.000
_cell.length_c   1.000
_cell.angle_alpha   90.00
_cell.angle_beta   90.00
_cell.angle_gamma   90.00
#
_symmetry.space_group_name_H-M   'P 1'
#
loop_
_entity.id
_entity.type
_entity.pdbx_description
1 polymer ?
#
loop_
_entity_poly.entity_id
_entity_poly.type
_entity_poly.pdbx_seq_one_letter_code
_entity_poly.pdbx_strand_id
1 'polypeptide(L)'
;MSEIDELEARVSAALARIGQAVETLGAQAATPPAADPEEVATLRAELAAEREARARLEETVQADRTRLAALQQDGDAQRAAFAELDASLQRLRRAAQQLRETNDALRAANARGLGDAATIDAGLRAELEALRAEREAETAEVRAILAVLGPLAEEALAAPPEAASAEQEAG
;
A
#
# COMPACT_ATOMS: atom_id res chain seq x y z
N MET A 1 -47.55 -77.80 -3.35
CA MET A 1 -46.17 -77.99 -2.86
C MET A 1 -45.15 -77.66 -3.96
N SER A 2 -45.36 -78.04 -5.23
CA SER A 2 -44.38 -77.76 -6.31
C SER A 2 -44.15 -76.27 -6.64
N GLU A 3 -45.15 -75.40 -6.50
CA GLU A 3 -44.98 -73.95 -6.76
C GLU A 3 -44.02 -73.29 -5.75
N ILE A 4 -43.98 -73.81 -4.52
CA ILE A 4 -43.06 -73.33 -3.48
C ILE A 4 -41.63 -73.81 -3.80
N ASP A 5 -41.46 -75.08 -4.19
CA ASP A 5 -40.17 -75.64 -4.58
C ASP A 5 -39.57 -74.92 -5.82
N GLU A 6 -40.43 -74.54 -6.78
CA GLU A 6 -40.03 -73.82 -7.99
C GLU A 6 -39.63 -72.36 -7.67
N LEU A 7 -40.35 -71.71 -6.75
CA LEU A 7 -39.97 -70.38 -6.24
C LEU A 7 -38.65 -70.44 -5.46
N GLU A 8 -38.44 -71.46 -4.63
CA GLU A 8 -37.19 -71.66 -3.88
C GLU A 8 -36.00 -71.90 -4.83
N ALA A 9 -36.18 -72.74 -5.85
CA ALA A 9 -35.15 -72.95 -6.88
C ALA A 9 -34.81 -71.66 -7.63
N ARG A 10 -35.83 -70.84 -7.95
CA ARG A 10 -35.63 -69.56 -8.66
C ARG A 10 -34.97 -68.50 -7.79
N VAL A 11 -35.32 -68.44 -6.51
CA VAL A 11 -34.68 -67.54 -5.53
C VAL A 11 -33.24 -67.96 -5.30
N SER A 12 -32.95 -69.24 -5.14
CA SER A 12 -31.59 -69.76 -4.98
C SER A 12 -30.72 -69.44 -6.21
N ALA A 13 -31.26 -69.61 -7.43
CA ALA A 13 -30.57 -69.24 -8.66
C ALA A 13 -30.39 -67.71 -8.83
N ALA A 14 -31.30 -66.90 -8.31
CA ALA A 14 -31.16 -65.44 -8.29
C ALA A 14 -30.09 -64.99 -7.28
N LEU A 15 -30.08 -65.58 -6.09
CA LEU A 15 -29.09 -65.32 -5.05
C LEU A 15 -27.68 -65.74 -5.48
N ALA A 16 -27.54 -66.88 -6.15
CA ALA A 16 -26.25 -67.30 -6.72
C ALA A 16 -25.73 -66.31 -7.78
N ARG A 17 -26.63 -65.79 -8.64
CA ARG A 17 -26.28 -64.74 -9.62
C ARG A 17 -25.89 -63.43 -8.96
N ILE A 18 -26.60 -63.04 -7.89
CA ILE A 18 -26.25 -61.83 -7.12
C ILE A 18 -24.89 -62.02 -6.43
N GLY A 19 -24.63 -63.19 -5.85
CA GLY A 19 -23.33 -63.53 -5.26
C GLY A 19 -22.19 -63.39 -6.26
N GLN A 20 -22.34 -63.98 -7.46
CA GLN A 20 -21.38 -63.83 -8.55
C GLN A 20 -21.25 -62.38 -9.02
N ALA A 21 -22.35 -61.64 -9.15
CA ALA A 21 -22.31 -60.23 -9.54
C ALA A 21 -21.58 -59.37 -8.49
N VAL A 22 -21.81 -59.62 -7.20
CA VAL A 22 -21.12 -58.92 -6.09
C VAL A 22 -19.63 -59.28 -6.05
N GLU A 23 -19.26 -60.54 -6.30
CA GLU A 23 -17.85 -60.93 -6.44
C GLU A 23 -17.19 -60.25 -7.63
N THR A 24 -17.84 -60.18 -8.79
CA THR A 24 -17.31 -59.48 -9.96
C THR A 24 -17.19 -57.97 -9.75
N LEU A 25 -18.17 -57.36 -9.06
CA LEU A 25 -18.15 -55.93 -8.72
C LEU A 25 -17.07 -55.63 -7.68
N GLY A 26 -16.87 -56.53 -6.70
CA GLY A 26 -15.79 -56.47 -5.72
C GLY A 26 -14.42 -56.61 -6.37
N ALA A 27 -14.26 -57.50 -7.36
CA ALA A 27 -13.02 -57.65 -8.11
C ALA A 27 -12.72 -56.43 -9.02
N GLN A 28 -13.74 -55.82 -9.62
CA GLN A 28 -13.61 -54.57 -10.38
C GLN A 28 -13.31 -53.37 -9.47
N ALA A 29 -13.90 -53.31 -8.28
CA ALA A 29 -13.65 -52.24 -7.30
C ALA A 29 -12.27 -52.37 -6.61
N ALA A 30 -11.76 -53.58 -6.45
CA ALA A 30 -10.44 -53.85 -5.88
C ALA A 30 -9.28 -53.50 -6.83
N THR A 31 -9.57 -53.27 -8.11
CA THR A 31 -8.59 -52.83 -9.11
C THR A 31 -8.93 -51.40 -9.52
N PRO A 32 -8.53 -50.37 -8.74
CA PRO A 32 -8.53 -49.02 -9.29
C PRO A 32 -7.75 -49.06 -10.61
N PRO A 33 -8.19 -48.32 -11.66
CA PRO A 33 -7.36 -48.19 -12.86
C PRO A 33 -5.99 -47.74 -12.38
N ALA A 34 -4.96 -48.54 -12.65
CA ALA A 34 -3.60 -48.20 -12.29
C ALA A 34 -3.29 -46.90 -13.03
N ALA A 35 -3.23 -45.78 -12.30
CA ALA A 35 -2.83 -44.51 -12.87
C ALA A 35 -1.49 -44.72 -13.57
N ASP A 36 -1.39 -44.28 -14.82
CA ASP A 36 -0.18 -44.48 -15.59
C ASP A 36 0.99 -43.83 -14.82
N PRO A 37 2.04 -44.59 -14.46
CA PRO A 37 3.16 -44.04 -13.72
C PRO A 37 3.83 -42.85 -14.43
N GLU A 38 3.75 -42.77 -15.77
CA GLU A 38 4.25 -41.61 -16.53
C GLU A 38 3.36 -40.37 -16.36
N GLU A 39 2.02 -40.55 -16.34
CA GLU A 39 1.06 -39.47 -16.10
C GLU A 39 1.21 -38.92 -14.67
N VAL A 40 1.38 -39.80 -13.68
CA VAL A 40 1.63 -39.40 -12.28
C VAL A 40 2.96 -38.67 -12.13
N ALA A 41 4.01 -39.06 -12.86
CA ALA A 41 5.29 -38.36 -12.85
C ALA A 41 5.17 -36.96 -13.47
N THR A 42 4.45 -36.84 -14.59
CA THR A 42 4.18 -35.56 -15.27
C THR A 42 3.40 -34.61 -14.36
N LEU A 43 2.28 -35.05 -13.78
CA LEU A 43 1.47 -34.24 -12.86
C LEU A 43 2.26 -33.78 -11.62
N ARG A 44 3.17 -34.61 -11.11
CA ARG A 44 4.05 -34.22 -9.99
C ARG A 44 5.05 -33.15 -10.40
N ALA A 45 5.61 -33.24 -11.61
CA ALA A 45 6.51 -32.22 -12.15
C ALA A 45 5.79 -30.88 -12.37
N GLU A 46 4.58 -30.91 -12.94
CA GLU A 46 3.74 -29.73 -13.12
C GLU A 46 3.36 -29.09 -11.79
N LEU A 47 2.94 -29.89 -10.79
CA LEU A 47 2.64 -29.39 -9.45
C LEU A 47 3.86 -28.78 -8.76
N ALA A 48 5.06 -29.33 -8.98
CA ALA A 48 6.30 -28.76 -8.46
C ALA A 48 6.60 -27.41 -9.12
N ALA A 49 6.46 -27.32 -10.45
CA ALA A 49 6.65 -26.08 -11.20
C ALA A 49 5.64 -25.00 -10.80
N GLU A 50 4.36 -25.35 -10.63
CA GLU A 50 3.31 -24.41 -10.19
C GLU A 50 3.56 -23.90 -8.78
N ARG A 51 4.03 -24.76 -7.87
CA ARG A 51 4.41 -24.35 -6.51
C ARG A 51 5.58 -23.37 -6.50
N GLU A 52 6.56 -23.59 -7.37
CA GLU A 52 7.67 -22.66 -7.53
C GLU A 52 7.22 -21.31 -8.12
N ALA A 53 6.39 -21.34 -9.17
CA ALA A 53 5.81 -20.14 -9.76
C ALA A 53 4.99 -19.35 -8.74
N ARG A 54 4.18 -20.05 -7.94
CA ARG A 54 3.40 -19.46 -6.85
C ARG A 54 4.29 -18.84 -5.77
N ALA A 55 5.37 -19.50 -5.37
CA ALA A 55 6.31 -18.96 -4.37
C ALA A 55 6.95 -17.65 -4.87
N ARG A 56 7.37 -17.59 -6.13
CA ARG A 56 7.93 -16.37 -6.75
C ARG A 56 6.90 -15.23 -6.82
N LEU A 57 5.65 -15.56 -7.15
CA LEU A 57 4.56 -14.57 -7.17
C LEU A 57 4.26 -14.06 -5.75
N GLU A 58 4.22 -14.93 -4.75
CA GLU A 58 4.02 -14.55 -3.35
C GLU A 58 5.15 -13.62 -2.85
N GLU A 59 6.40 -13.88 -3.24
CA GLU A 59 7.55 -13.01 -2.96
C GLU A 59 7.38 -11.63 -3.61
N THR A 60 7.03 -11.59 -4.90
CA THR A 60 6.84 -10.33 -5.64
C THR A 60 5.70 -9.51 -5.05
N VAL A 61 4.56 -10.14 -4.76
CA VAL A 61 3.41 -9.49 -4.12
C VAL A 61 3.78 -8.96 -2.73
N GLN A 62 4.61 -9.68 -1.99
CA GLN A 62 5.07 -9.21 -0.67
C GLN A 62 6.02 -8.00 -0.80
N ALA A 63 6.91 -8.00 -1.78
CA ALA A 63 7.76 -6.86 -2.10
C ALA A 63 6.93 -5.64 -2.52
N ASP A 64 5.94 -5.82 -3.40
CA ASP A 64 5.03 -4.77 -3.86
C ASP A 64 4.19 -4.18 -2.72
N ARG A 65 3.67 -5.03 -1.83
CA ARG A 65 2.95 -4.58 -0.62
C ARG A 65 3.82 -3.70 0.26
N THR A 66 5.08 -4.10 0.45
CA THR A 66 6.03 -3.32 1.24
C THR A 66 6.32 -1.97 0.58
N ARG A 67 6.53 -1.97 -0.74
CA ARG A 67 6.73 -0.74 -1.52
C ARG A 67 5.52 0.19 -1.47
N LEU A 68 4.30 -0.34 -1.63
CA LEU A 68 3.07 0.43 -1.55
C LEU A 68 2.87 1.04 -0.16
N ALA A 69 3.17 0.30 0.91
CA ALA A 69 3.09 0.83 2.27
C ALA A 69 4.06 2.00 2.49
N ALA A 70 5.30 1.90 2.00
CA ALA A 70 6.26 3.00 2.05
C ALA A 70 5.78 4.24 1.27
N LEU A 71 5.33 4.05 0.02
CA LEU A 71 4.78 5.14 -0.79
C LEU A 71 3.56 5.82 -0.16
N GLN A 72 2.71 5.05 0.52
CA GLN A 72 1.58 5.59 1.27
C GLN A 72 2.03 6.46 2.45
N GLN A 73 3.03 5.99 3.22
CA GLN A 73 3.61 6.74 4.33
C GLN A 73 4.28 8.04 3.86
N ASP A 74 5.04 8.00 2.77
CA ASP A 74 5.66 9.18 2.17
C ASP A 74 4.59 10.19 1.70
N GLY A 75 3.54 9.69 1.04
CA GLY A 75 2.42 10.52 0.61
C GLY A 75 1.67 11.18 1.78
N ASP A 76 1.49 10.47 2.90
CA ASP A 76 0.90 11.03 4.12
C ASP A 76 1.80 12.08 4.76
N ALA A 77 3.11 11.84 4.83
CA ALA A 77 4.08 12.81 5.34
C ALA A 77 4.11 14.09 4.50
N GLN A 78 4.10 13.96 3.17
CA GLN A 78 4.02 15.11 2.25
C GLN A 78 2.72 15.89 2.44
N ARG A 79 1.57 15.23 2.53
CA ARG A 79 0.27 15.89 2.79
C ARG A 79 0.30 16.68 4.10
N ALA A 80 0.85 16.09 5.16
CA ALA A 80 1.00 16.76 6.45
C ALA A 80 1.91 17.98 6.37
N ALA A 81 3.05 17.88 5.69
CA ALA A 81 3.99 18.99 5.52
C ALA A 81 3.38 20.15 4.71
N PHE A 82 2.64 19.85 3.63
CA PHE A 82 1.92 20.88 2.86
C PHE A 82 0.81 21.55 3.65
N ALA A 83 0.08 20.80 4.48
CA ALA A 83 -0.93 21.37 5.37
C ALA A 83 -0.31 22.31 6.41
N GLU A 84 0.85 21.95 6.98
CA GLU A 84 1.61 22.81 7.88
C GLU A 84 2.07 24.10 7.18
N LEU A 85 2.64 23.97 5.97
CA LEU A 85 3.08 25.11 5.16
C LEU A 85 1.93 26.07 4.85
N ASP A 86 0.77 25.57 4.40
CA ASP A 86 -0.39 26.44 4.12
C ASP A 86 -0.84 27.17 5.39
N ALA A 87 -0.92 26.47 6.53
CA ALA A 87 -1.28 27.09 7.80
C ALA A 87 -0.28 28.18 8.21
N SER A 88 1.03 27.95 8.03
CA SER A 88 2.07 28.94 8.32
C SER A 88 2.01 30.15 7.38
N LEU A 89 1.76 29.95 6.09
CA LEU A 89 1.56 31.03 5.13
C LEU A 89 0.31 31.87 5.45
N GLN A 90 -0.77 31.24 5.89
CA GLN A 90 -1.95 31.95 6.37
C GLN A 90 -1.65 32.79 7.61
N ARG A 91 -0.87 32.28 8.57
CA ARG A 91 -0.40 33.04 9.75
C ARG A 91 0.46 34.23 9.33
N LEU A 92 1.42 34.03 8.44
CA LEU A 92 2.27 35.09 7.91
C LEU A 92 1.45 36.20 7.23
N ARG A 93 0.47 35.85 6.40
CA ARG A 93 -0.42 36.83 5.75
C ARG A 93 -1.21 37.66 6.77
N ARG A 94 -1.73 37.03 7.83
CA ARG A 94 -2.45 37.73 8.91
C ARG A 94 -1.52 38.67 9.69
N ALA A 95 -0.32 38.20 10.06
CA ALA A 95 0.66 39.01 10.78
C ALA A 95 1.14 40.21 9.93
N ALA A 96 1.36 40.02 8.63
CA ALA A 96 1.70 41.09 7.70
C ALA A 96 0.56 42.11 7.55
N GLN A 97 -0.70 41.66 7.55
CA GLN A 97 -1.84 42.56 7.54
C GLN A 97 -1.92 43.39 8.82
N GLN A 98 -1.79 42.76 9.98
CA GLN A 98 -1.77 43.43 11.28
C GLN A 98 -0.63 44.46 11.37
N LEU A 99 0.55 44.13 10.87
CA LEU A 99 1.70 45.04 10.84
C LEU A 99 1.41 46.27 9.97
N ARG A 100 0.80 46.12 8.79
CA ARG A 100 0.41 47.23 7.93
C ARG A 100 -0.59 48.16 8.60
N GLU A 101 -1.65 47.59 9.19
CA GLU A 101 -2.67 48.36 9.92
C GLU A 101 -2.06 49.14 11.10
N THR A 102 -1.15 48.50 11.84
CA THR A 102 -0.48 49.14 12.98
C THR A 102 0.47 50.25 12.51
N ASN A 103 1.16 50.06 11.38
CA ASN A 103 2.01 51.08 10.80
C ASN A 103 1.21 52.30 10.31
N ASP A 104 0.04 52.08 9.72
CA ASP A 104 -0.86 53.16 9.29
C ASP A 104 -1.42 53.93 10.50
N ALA A 105 -1.77 53.23 11.58
CA ALA A 105 -2.18 53.85 12.84
C ALA A 105 -1.06 54.71 13.44
N LEU A 106 0.19 54.22 13.45
CA LEU A 106 1.35 54.97 13.91
C LEU A 106 1.60 56.22 13.06
N ARG A 107 1.51 56.12 11.73
CA ARG A 107 1.63 57.29 10.83
C ARG A 107 0.54 58.32 11.10
N ALA A 108 -0.70 57.88 11.28
CA ALA A 108 -1.83 58.77 11.57
C ALA A 108 -1.67 59.46 12.94
N ALA A 109 -1.20 58.75 13.97
CA ALA A 109 -0.91 59.31 15.28
C ALA A 109 0.23 60.34 15.20
N ASN A 110 1.33 60.00 14.51
CA ASN A 110 2.46 60.90 14.30
C ASN A 110 2.07 62.17 13.52
N ALA A 111 1.24 62.06 12.49
CA ALA A 111 0.75 63.21 11.73
C ALA A 111 -0.10 64.20 12.57
N ARG A 112 -0.74 63.70 13.63
CA ARG A 112 -1.50 64.51 14.59
C ARG A 112 -0.66 64.99 15.78
N GLY A 113 0.62 64.61 15.85
CA GLY A 113 1.48 64.85 17.02
C GLY A 113 1.06 64.06 18.27
N LEU A 114 0.24 63.02 18.12
CA LEU A 114 -0.32 62.19 19.20
C LEU A 114 0.49 60.90 19.41
N GLY A 115 1.82 60.97 19.30
CA GLY A 115 2.67 59.81 19.57
C GLY A 115 2.53 59.36 21.03
N ASP A 116 1.89 58.21 21.24
CA ASP A 116 1.70 57.57 22.54
C ASP A 116 2.48 56.25 22.60
N ALA A 117 3.14 56.00 23.74
CA ALA A 117 3.85 54.77 24.05
C ALA A 117 3.01 53.50 23.80
N ALA A 118 1.71 53.52 24.08
CA ALA A 118 0.85 52.35 23.85
C ALA A 118 0.72 51.97 22.36
N THR A 119 0.73 52.97 21.47
CA THR A 119 0.67 52.71 20.01
C THR A 119 2.01 52.20 19.48
N ILE A 120 3.12 52.70 20.05
CA ILE A 120 4.48 52.22 19.73
C ILE A 120 4.63 50.76 20.19
N ASP A 121 4.20 50.44 21.41
CA ASP A 121 4.22 49.06 21.94
C ASP A 121 3.37 48.11 21.09
N ALA A 122 2.21 48.57 20.59
CA ALA A 122 1.40 47.80 19.66
C ALA A 122 2.13 47.53 18.34
N GLY A 123 2.84 48.52 17.80
CA GLY A 123 3.70 48.38 16.62
C GLY A 123 4.79 47.34 16.81
N LEU A 124 5.55 47.46 17.91
CA LEU A 124 6.62 46.52 18.24
C LEU A 124 6.11 45.09 18.42
N ARG A 125 4.92 44.91 19.02
CA ARG A 125 4.28 43.58 19.12
C ARG A 125 3.91 43.03 17.75
N ALA A 126 3.32 43.84 16.88
CA ALA A 126 2.97 43.43 15.51
C ALA A 126 4.22 43.06 14.70
N GLU A 127 5.34 43.78 14.86
CA GLU A 127 6.62 43.44 14.22
C GLU A 127 7.17 42.09 14.72
N LEU A 128 7.14 41.85 16.03
CA LEU A 128 7.57 40.58 16.61
C LEU A 128 6.70 39.41 16.14
N GLU A 129 5.38 39.61 16.04
CA GLU A 129 4.46 38.61 15.50
C GLU A 129 4.72 38.33 14.01
N ALA A 130 4.98 39.36 13.21
CA ALA A 130 5.34 39.21 11.80
C ALA A 130 6.66 38.42 11.62
N LEU A 131 7.70 38.77 12.39
CA LEU A 131 8.99 38.07 12.35
C LEU A 131 8.86 36.60 12.77
N ARG A 132 8.05 36.31 13.80
CA ARG A 132 7.79 34.93 14.23
C ARG A 132 7.05 34.14 13.17
N ALA A 133 6.04 34.74 12.54
CA ALA A 133 5.27 34.09 11.48
C ALA A 133 6.12 33.86 10.22
N GLU A 134 7.05 34.76 9.91
CA GLU A 134 8.01 34.59 8.80
C GLU A 134 8.93 33.40 9.06
N ARG A 135 9.53 33.33 10.25
CA ARG A 135 10.39 32.20 10.64
C ARG A 135 9.67 30.86 10.66
N GLU A 136 8.41 30.87 11.08
CA GLU A 136 7.57 29.67 11.07
C GLU A 136 7.23 29.24 9.63
N ALA A 137 6.94 30.18 8.74
CA ALA A 137 6.72 29.90 7.32
C ALA A 137 7.99 29.36 6.65
N GLU A 138 9.15 29.97 6.86
CA GLU A 138 10.45 29.47 6.37
C GLU A 138 10.73 28.04 6.85
N THR A 139 10.50 27.77 8.13
CA THR A 139 10.72 26.43 8.70
C THR A 139 9.76 25.40 8.09
N ALA A 140 8.49 25.76 7.93
CA ALA A 140 7.49 24.89 7.30
C ALA A 140 7.79 24.64 5.82
N GLU A 141 8.32 25.64 5.11
CA GLU A 141 8.76 25.52 3.72
C GLU A 141 9.92 24.54 3.61
N VAL A 142 10.95 24.67 4.45
CA VAL A 142 12.08 23.73 4.50
C VAL A 142 11.60 22.31 4.80
N ARG A 143 10.65 22.12 5.73
CA ARG A 143 10.07 20.79 6.00
C ARG A 143 9.31 20.24 4.80
N ALA A 144 8.52 21.06 4.11
CA ALA A 144 7.80 20.64 2.91
C ALA A 144 8.77 20.23 1.79
N ILE A 145 9.86 20.99 1.59
CA ILE A 145 10.92 20.65 0.64
C ILE A 145 11.57 19.32 1.02
N LEU A 146 11.94 19.13 2.29
CA LEU A 146 12.55 17.88 2.76
C LEU A 146 11.60 16.68 2.64
N ALA A 147 10.30 16.86 2.86
CA ALA A 147 9.31 15.79 2.68
C ALA A 147 9.19 15.33 1.21
N VAL A 148 9.53 16.20 0.25
CA VAL A 148 9.56 15.86 -1.18
C VAL A 148 10.91 15.31 -1.60
N LEU A 149 12.01 15.97 -1.21
CA LEU A 149 13.36 15.63 -1.67
C LEU A 149 14.01 14.49 -0.89
N GLY A 150 13.65 14.29 0.37
CA GLY A 150 14.22 13.24 1.24
C GLY A 150 14.06 11.84 0.65
N PRO A 151 12.83 11.39 0.34
CA PRO A 151 12.61 10.08 -0.27
C PRO A 151 13.33 9.91 -1.61
N LEU A 152 13.34 10.95 -2.46
CA LEU A 152 14.03 10.91 -3.76
C LEU A 152 15.55 10.79 -3.61
N ALA A 153 16.13 11.45 -2.61
CA ALA A 153 17.55 11.35 -2.31
C ALA A 153 17.92 9.96 -1.78
N GLU A 154 17.07 9.38 -0.92
CA GLU A 154 17.26 8.00 -0.42
C GLU A 154 17.16 6.98 -1.55
N GLU A 155 16.19 7.13 -2.47
CA GLU A 155 16.06 6.26 -3.65
C GLU A 155 17.27 6.39 -4.59
N ALA A 156 17.76 7.61 -4.82
CA ALA A 156 18.97 7.85 -5.62
C ALA A 156 20.25 7.28 -4.98
N LEU A 157 20.34 7.26 -3.64
CA LEU A 157 21.45 6.66 -2.90
C LEU A 157 21.35 5.12 -2.82
N ALA A 158 20.14 4.58 -2.86
CA ALA A 158 19.89 3.13 -2.84
C ALA A 158 20.05 2.47 -4.22
N ALA A 159 19.99 3.25 -5.31
CA ALA A 159 20.18 2.75 -6.67
C ALA A 159 21.67 2.37 -6.93
N PRO A 160 21.98 1.14 -7.37
CA PRO A 160 23.35 0.77 -7.74
C PRO A 160 23.83 1.53 -8.99
N PRO A 161 25.15 1.79 -9.13
CA PRO A 161 25.72 2.69 -10.15
C PRO A 161 25.66 2.20 -11.61
N GLU A 162 24.96 1.13 -11.96
CA GLU A 162 24.98 0.54 -13.32
C GLU A 162 23.73 0.79 -14.17
N ALA A 163 22.64 1.34 -13.64
CA ALA A 163 21.43 1.58 -14.44
C ALA A 163 21.56 2.82 -15.37
N ALA A 164 22.51 3.72 -15.11
CA ALA A 164 22.67 4.96 -15.89
C ALA A 164 23.42 4.78 -17.23
N SER A 165 24.14 3.67 -17.42
CA SER A 165 24.93 3.40 -18.63
C SER A 165 24.23 2.49 -19.64
N ALA A 166 23.20 1.73 -19.26
CA ALA A 166 22.52 0.80 -20.17
C ALA A 166 21.48 1.46 -21.09
N GLU A 167 20.95 2.64 -20.75
CA GLU A 167 19.98 3.37 -21.59
C GLU A 167 20.63 4.27 -22.66
N GLN A 168 21.95 4.46 -22.66
CA GLN A 168 22.65 5.30 -23.63
C GLN A 168 23.22 4.56 -24.86
N GLU A 169 23.14 3.22 -24.92
CA GLU A 169 23.63 2.42 -26.07
C GLU A 169 22.51 1.88 -26.99
N ALA A 170 21.24 2.21 -26.75
CA ALA A 170 20.10 1.71 -27.54
C ALA A 170 19.32 2.79 -28.31
N GLY A 171 19.92 3.95 -28.60
CA GLY A 171 19.30 5.06 -29.36
C GLY A 171 20.17 5.56 -30.50
#